data_AF-A0A1R1FQZ9-F1
#
_entry.id   AF-A0A1R1FQZ9-F1
#
_cell.length_a   1.000
_cell.length_b   1.000
_cell.length_c   1.000
_cell.angle_alpha   90.00
_cell.angle_beta   90.00
_cell.angle_gamma   90.00
#
_symmetry.space_group_name_H-M   'P 1'
#
loop_
_entity.id
_entity.type
_entity.pdbx_description
1 polymer ?
#
loop_
_entity_poly.entity_id
_entity_poly.type
_entity_poly.pdbx_seq_one_letter_code
_entity_poly.pdbx_strand_id
1 'polypeptide(L)' 'MAKSDELVKYITQRVVHYIDTPKDERKGRTKRKEPWAMKWFGMIPFAVSLWVGKKEKEFDTKSHKRSSSGEG' A
#
# COMPACT_ATOMS: atom_id res chain seq x y z
N MET A 1 33.96 -31.17 34.66
CA MET A 1 33.53 -31.61 33.31
C MET A 1 32.00 -31.62 33.11
N ALA A 2 31.16 -31.99 34.09
CA ALA A 2 29.70 -32.15 33.86
C ALA A 2 28.95 -30.87 33.43
N LYS A 3 29.31 -29.70 33.97
CA LYS A 3 28.62 -28.42 33.69
C LYS A 3 28.77 -27.93 32.24
N SER A 4 29.89 -28.24 31.60
CA SER A 4 30.15 -27.83 30.21
C SER A 4 29.30 -28.62 29.22
N ASP A 5 29.10 -29.92 29.44
CA ASP A 5 28.23 -30.75 28.59
C ASP A 5 26.75 -30.37 28.72
N GLU A 6 26.30 -30.02 29.93
CA GLU A 6 24.94 -29.52 30.15
C GLU A 6 24.69 -28.21 29.41
N LEU A 7 25.67 -27.31 29.39
CA LEU A 7 25.58 -26.04 28.67
C LEU A 7 25.54 -26.26 27.15
N VAL A 8 26.41 -27.13 26.62
CA VAL A 8 26.43 -27.47 25.19
C VAL A 8 25.10 -28.11 24.79
N LYS A 9 24.56 -29.01 25.60
CA LYS A 9 23.24 -29.65 25.40
C LYS A 9 22.10 -28.63 25.40
N TYR A 10 22.09 -27.69 26.33
CA TYR A 10 21.06 -26.65 26.39
C TYR A 10 21.06 -25.75 25.16
N ILE A 11 22.26 -25.31 24.76
CA ILE A 11 22.44 -24.44 23.59
C ILE A 11 21.98 -25.18 22.33
N THR A 12 22.39 -26.45 22.15
CA THR A 12 21.97 -27.24 20.98
C THR A 12 20.46 -27.48 20.96
N GLN A 13 19.83 -27.79 22.10
CA GLN A 13 18.37 -27.93 22.17
C GLN A 13 17.64 -26.65 21.73
N ARG A 14 18.12 -25.48 22.18
CA ARG A 14 17.57 -24.17 21.80
C ARG A 14 17.74 -23.88 20.31
N VAL A 15 18.90 -24.24 19.75
CA VAL A 15 19.24 -24.02 18.33
C VAL A 15 18.44 -24.94 17.42
N VAL A 16 18.30 -26.23 17.74
CA VAL A 16 17.50 -27.19 16.95
C VAL A 16 16.04 -26.73 16.89
N HIS A 17 15.46 -26.35 18.03
CA HIS A 17 14.09 -25.81 18.06
C HIS A 17 13.93 -24.54 17.22
N TYR A 18 14.99 -23.74 17.04
CA TYR A 18 14.95 -22.54 16.21
C TYR A 18 15.18 -22.83 14.72
N ILE A 19 15.97 -23.86 14.39
CA ILE A 19 16.28 -24.29 13.02
C ILE A 19 15.13 -25.09 12.39
N ASP A 20 14.38 -25.85 13.19
CA ASP A 20 13.17 -26.53 12.70
C ASP A 20 12.02 -25.55 12.40
N THR A 21 12.02 -24.36 13.00
CA THR A 21 10.92 -23.38 12.85
C THR A 21 11.31 -21.93 12.42
N PRO A 22 12.22 -21.67 11.46
CA PRO A 22 12.57 -20.30 11.09
C PRO A 22 11.79 -19.75 9.88
N LYS A 23 11.01 -20.56 9.14
CA LYS A 23 10.39 -20.11 7.88
C LYS A 23 8.88 -20.37 7.72
N ASP A 24 8.29 -21.31 8.44
CA ASP A 24 6.88 -21.66 8.22
C ASP A 24 5.88 -20.70 8.90
N GLU A 25 6.16 -20.20 10.10
CA GLU A 25 5.17 -19.36 10.81
C GLU A 25 5.13 -17.89 10.37
N ARG A 26 6.16 -17.37 9.71
CA ARG A 26 6.19 -15.96 9.29
C ARG A 26 5.30 -15.66 8.08
N LYS A 27 4.91 -16.69 7.32
CA LYS A 27 4.06 -16.52 6.13
C LYS A 27 2.56 -16.57 6.43
N GLY A 28 2.15 -17.17 7.56
CA GLY A 28 0.75 -17.24 7.99
C GLY A 28 0.22 -16.03 8.76
N ARG A 29 1.09 -15.31 9.50
CA ARG A 29 0.70 -14.13 10.30
C ARG A 29 0.87 -12.79 9.58
N THR A 30 1.55 -12.77 8.43
CA THR A 30 1.57 -11.60 7.58
C THR A 30 0.20 -11.52 6.91
N LYS A 31 -0.78 -10.94 7.63
CA LYS A 31 -2.04 -10.46 7.05
C LYS A 31 -1.67 -9.88 5.70
N ARG A 32 -2.07 -10.53 4.60
CA ARG A 32 -1.70 -10.10 3.25
C ARG A 32 -2.07 -8.63 3.20
N LYS A 33 -1.06 -7.76 3.22
CA LYS A 33 -1.28 -6.32 3.22
C LYS A 33 -1.94 -6.06 1.88
N GLU A 34 -3.25 -5.82 1.90
CA GLU A 34 -3.98 -5.56 0.69
C GLU A 34 -3.27 -4.41 -0.03
N PRO A 35 -2.97 -4.57 -1.34
CA PRO A 35 -2.35 -3.51 -2.10
C PRO A 35 -3.15 -2.23 -1.91
N TRP A 36 -2.47 -1.11 -1.65
CA TRP A 36 -3.13 0.19 -1.51
C TRP A 36 -4.02 0.50 -2.73
N ALA A 37 -3.62 0.03 -3.91
CA ALA A 37 -4.40 0.12 -5.14
C ALA A 37 -5.77 -0.54 -5.05
N MET A 38 -5.90 -1.67 -4.34
CA MET A 38 -7.18 -2.35 -4.11
C MET A 38 -8.11 -1.53 -3.21
N LYS A 39 -7.54 -0.87 -2.19
CA LYS A 39 -8.29 -0.04 -1.23
C LYS A 39 -8.89 1.22 -1.86
N TRP A 40 -8.26 1.73 -2.91
CA TRP A 40 -8.66 2.96 -3.61
C TRP A 40 -9.14 2.71 -5.05
N PHE A 41 -9.30 1.44 -5.44
CA PHE A 41 -9.95 1.06 -6.68
C PHE A 41 -11.38 1.64 -6.68
N GLY A 42 -11.80 2.28 -7.76
CA GLY A 42 -13.06 3.02 -7.82
C GLY A 42 -12.94 4.50 -7.44
N MET A 43 -12.38 4.84 -6.27
CA MET A 43 -12.25 6.26 -5.85
C MET A 43 -11.29 7.06 -6.71
N ILE A 44 -10.16 6.47 -7.11
CA ILE A 44 -9.18 7.12 -8.00
C ILE A 44 -9.80 7.44 -9.38
N PRO A 45 -10.34 6.48 -10.16
CA PRO A 45 -10.96 6.79 -11.44
C PRO A 45 -12.18 7.70 -11.31
N PHE A 46 -12.94 7.62 -10.20
CA PHE A 46 -14.04 8.53 -9.92
C PHE A 46 -13.58 9.99 -9.72
N ALA A 47 -12.55 10.22 -8.91
CA ALA A 47 -11.99 11.55 -8.70
C ALA A 47 -11.41 12.14 -9.99
N VAL A 48 -10.73 11.31 -10.80
CA VAL A 48 -10.23 11.72 -12.12
C VAL A 48 -11.37 12.10 -13.05
N SER A 49 -12.45 11.31 -13.12
CA SER A 49 -13.64 11.62 -13.94
C SER A 49 -14.26 12.97 -13.57
N LEU A 50 -14.39 13.27 -12.27
CA LEU A 50 -14.91 14.56 -11.80
C LEU A 50 -14.01 15.75 -12.17
N TRP A 51 -12.69 15.57 -12.16
CA TRP A 51 -11.76 16.62 -12.59
C TRP A 51 -11.81 16.86 -14.10
N VAL A 52 -11.86 15.81 -14.90
CA VAL A 52 -11.95 15.92 -16.37
C VAL A 52 -13.25 16.64 -16.77
N GLY A 53 -14.39 16.25 -16.20
CA GLY A 53 -15.68 16.90 -16.48
C GLY A 53 -15.79 18.36 -16.03
N LYS A 54 -14.96 18.81 -15.07
CA LYS A 54 -14.90 20.23 -14.66
C LYS A 54 -14.12 21.08 -15.66
N LYS A 55 -13.10 20.53 -16.33
CA LYS A 55 -12.32 21.31 -17.30
C LYS A 55 -13.19 21.70 -18.49
N GLU A 56 -14.08 20.80 -18.93
CA GLU A 56 -14.99 21.06 -20.06
C GLU A 56 -15.92 22.24 -19.80
N LYS A 57 -16.47 22.37 -18.59
CA LYS A 57 -17.38 23.47 -18.23
C LYS A 57 -16.67 24.83 -18.11
N GLU A 58 -15.38 24.83 -17.79
CA GLU A 58 -14.60 26.06 -17.64
C GLU A 58 -14.04 26.57 -18.99
N PHE A 59 -13.81 25.67 -19.96
CA PHE A 59 -13.45 26.05 -21.32
C PHE A 59 -14.63 26.67 -22.10
N ASP A 60 -15.86 26.18 -21.89
CA ASP A 60 -17.05 26.73 -22.55
C ASP A 60 -17.41 28.14 -22.03
N THR A 61 -17.40 28.33 -20.71
CA THR A 61 -17.76 29.62 -20.09
C THR A 61 -16.74 30.74 -20.37
N LYS A 62 -15.46 30.40 -20.62
CA LYS A 62 -14.41 31.37 -20.94
C LYS A 62 -14.44 31.80 -22.43
N SER A 63 -15.12 31.05 -23.31
CA SER A 63 -15.29 31.44 -24.72
C SER A 63 -16.35 32.56 -24.87
N HIS A 64 -17.45 32.49 -24.11
CA HIS A 64 -18.56 33.43 -24.22
C HIS A 64 -18.29 34.80 -23.56
N LYS A 65 -17.32 34.87 -22.63
CA LYS A 65 -16.97 36.14 -21.95
C LYS A 65 -15.96 37.01 -22.72
N ARG A 66 -15.34 36.49 -23.79
CA ARG A 66 -14.40 37.25 -24.62
C ARG A 66 -15.06 38.04 -25.75
N SER A 67 -16.30 37.70 -26.14
CA SER A 67 -17.03 38.42 -27.21
C SER A 67 -17.79 39.65 -26.71
N SER A 68 -18.16 39.75 -25.43
CA SER A 68 -18.94 40.88 -24.89
C SER A 68 -18.08 42.04 -24.33
N SER A 69 -16.75 41.92 -24.33
CA SER A 69 -15.85 42.95 -23.77
C SER A 69 -15.19 43.82 -24.85
N GLY A 70 -15.63 43.70 -26.11
CA GLY A 70 -15.07 44.38 -27.29
C GLY A 70 -16.00 45.40 -27.95
N GLU A 71 -17.12 45.75 -27.34
CA GLU A 71 -18.00 46.82 -27.84
C GLU A 71 -17.80 48.06 -26.95
N GLY A 72 -16.89 48.92 -27.40
CA GLY A 72 -16.68 50.28 -26.89
C GLY A 72 -17.21 51.30 -27.88
#